data_AF-A0A2V8HTZ9-F1
#
_entry.id   AF-A0A2V8HTZ9-F1
#
_cell.length_a   1.000
_cell.length_b   1.000
_cell.length_c   1.000
_cell.angle_alpha   90.00
_cell.angle_beta   90.00
_cell.angle_gamma   90.00
#
_symmetry.space_group_name_H-M   'P 1'
#
loop_
_entity.id
_entity.type
_entity.pdbx_description
1 polymer ?
#
loop_
_entity_poly.entity_id
_entity_poly.type
_entity_poly.pdbx_seq_one_letter_code
_entity_poly.pdbx_strand_id
1 'polypeptide(L)'
;MVLPAALVAVALTAAQQPGWDRTRLGDALDRMIVSGEPRHVDHDEGQELQALLTTALGRDDDPELKSLAIRAAIPVVPRIDRPLFSPADPGSLHVRASRVLTLPWAVAFTATLEARPDSGAWRRVARIPSGRDFTERLDRVFPRAWLSPGFHDLQVRARIQYDALPDGLPREETRALPSLHYGVWSGAIEARAVTRFVERGRYVSVARLDAGLPDVPLAIWLMQLPYAEPGVEAYRRTEWCTLAAHPSGEGQTFSDVCSVAAFQAPQGTVAEVWVKIGDVVIDGEQARWAESEPSLEGAFLRRSGRAPIRLALLPTLVTAAEQAWPAPALLVRPADITVNPAAPRPGRPVALQVVVTNNGSADAYGVTIDVLAGSTPDGTGRPILHRRFIRDIPAGGQVELTAEAAYPLGFGWIMAHAMLLSDHAEWPVTDPESAVGQPVAIHIVNAAAAPQGYTAAICRHATGQASCAAMAR
;
A
#
# COMPACT_ATOMS: atom_id res chain seq x y z
N MET A 1 57.13 45.13 -14.70
CA MET A 1 55.90 45.59 -14.02
C MET A 1 54.82 44.55 -14.31
N VAL A 2 54.43 43.79 -13.27
CA VAL A 2 53.22 42.96 -13.07
C VAL A 2 53.63 41.82 -12.11
N LEU A 3 52.89 41.74 -11.00
CA LEU A 3 53.09 40.96 -9.77
C LEU A 3 52.90 39.44 -9.96
N PRO A 4 53.40 38.59 -9.04
CA PRO A 4 53.05 37.17 -9.00
C PRO A 4 51.63 36.99 -8.45
N ALA A 5 50.81 36.22 -9.17
CA ALA A 5 49.45 35.87 -8.75
C ALA A 5 49.50 34.90 -7.55
N ALA A 6 48.79 35.30 -6.49
CA ALA A 6 48.66 34.56 -5.26
C ALA A 6 48.00 33.18 -5.46
N LEU A 7 48.50 32.20 -4.71
CA LEU A 7 47.80 30.96 -4.40
C LEU A 7 46.44 31.31 -3.77
N VAL A 8 45.36 31.24 -4.55
CA VAL A 8 44.02 31.09 -3.99
C VAL A 8 43.79 29.59 -3.88
N ALA A 9 44.17 29.01 -2.74
CA ALA A 9 43.64 27.74 -2.32
C ALA A 9 42.14 27.94 -2.07
N VAL A 10 41.33 27.81 -3.12
CA VAL A 10 39.91 27.56 -2.95
C VAL A 10 39.83 26.16 -2.34
N ALA A 11 39.74 26.12 -1.02
CA ALA A 11 39.17 24.97 -0.33
C ALA A 11 37.78 24.79 -0.95
N LEU A 12 37.68 23.83 -1.88
CA LEU A 12 36.42 23.29 -2.33
C LEU A 12 35.78 22.69 -1.08
N THR A 13 34.99 23.51 -0.41
CA THR A 13 33.99 23.11 0.57
C THR A 13 33.31 21.88 0.00
N ALA A 14 33.36 20.80 0.77
CA ALA A 14 32.63 19.57 0.50
C ALA A 14 31.26 19.97 -0.05
N ALA A 15 31.01 19.61 -1.31
CA ALA A 15 29.67 19.67 -1.86
C ALA A 15 28.78 18.93 -0.86
N GLN A 16 27.84 19.66 -0.26
CA GLN A 16 26.82 19.13 0.64
C GLN A 16 26.31 17.82 0.02
N GLN A 17 26.69 16.70 0.62
CA GLN A 17 25.84 15.51 0.57
C GLN A 17 24.46 15.97 1.03
N PRO A 18 23.35 15.52 0.41
CA PRO A 18 22.01 15.98 0.78
C PRO A 18 21.91 15.86 2.30
N GLY A 19 21.93 17.03 2.93
CA GLY A 19 22.15 17.14 4.35
C GLY A 19 21.00 16.45 5.05
N TRP A 20 21.31 15.84 6.18
CA TRP A 20 20.29 15.49 7.16
C TRP A 20 19.38 16.71 7.38
N ASP A 21 18.16 16.65 6.84
CA ASP A 21 17.11 17.61 7.12
C ASP A 21 16.24 16.99 8.20
N ARG A 22 16.55 17.33 9.46
CA ARG A 22 15.85 16.87 10.65
C ARG A 22 14.34 17.12 10.57
N THR A 23 13.92 18.18 9.88
CA THR A 23 12.51 18.52 9.69
C THR A 23 11.85 17.51 8.77
N ARG A 24 12.42 17.27 7.58
CA ARG A 24 11.90 16.26 6.63
C ARG A 24 11.85 14.85 7.23
N LEU A 25 12.84 14.50 8.04
CA LEU A 25 12.86 13.23 8.78
C LEU A 25 11.74 13.18 9.83
N GLY A 26 11.55 14.25 10.60
CA GLY A 26 10.45 14.38 11.56
C GLY A 26 9.08 14.23 10.90
N ASP A 27 8.84 14.96 9.82
CA ASP A 27 7.57 14.91 9.06
C ASP A 27 7.26 13.50 8.54
N ALA A 28 8.29 12.76 8.11
CA ALA A 28 8.12 11.38 7.66
C ALA A 28 7.74 10.44 8.81
N LEU A 29 8.38 10.58 9.98
CA LEU A 29 8.05 9.81 11.17
C LEU A 29 6.63 10.14 11.68
N ASP A 30 6.24 11.42 11.67
CA ASP A 30 4.90 11.85 12.07
C ASP A 30 3.82 11.28 11.18
N ARG A 31 4.02 11.27 9.85
CA ARG A 31 3.10 10.60 8.93
C ARG A 31 2.94 9.13 9.29
N MET A 32 4.03 8.40 9.53
CA MET A 32 3.97 6.99 9.91
C MET A 32 3.26 6.76 11.25
N ILE A 33 3.41 7.68 12.21
CA ILE A 33 2.71 7.62 13.50
C ILE A 33 1.19 7.70 13.31
N VAL A 34 0.73 8.52 12.35
CA VAL A 34 -0.69 8.77 12.11
C VAL A 34 -1.32 7.70 11.21
N SER A 35 -0.70 7.39 10.07
CA SER A 35 -1.26 6.49 9.07
C SER A 35 -0.92 5.02 9.31
N GLY A 36 0.14 4.75 10.09
CA GLY A 36 0.67 3.40 10.24
C GLY A 36 1.22 2.84 8.92
N GLU A 37 1.49 3.73 7.96
CA GLU A 37 2.04 3.41 6.64
C GLU A 37 3.36 2.68 6.82
N PRO A 38 3.47 1.41 6.39
CA PRO A 38 4.77 0.84 6.13
C PRO A 38 5.26 1.51 4.86
N ARG A 39 6.30 2.33 4.98
CA ARG A 39 7.32 2.21 3.94
C ARG A 39 8.10 0.97 4.38
N HIS A 40 7.88 -0.17 3.73
CA HIS A 40 8.54 -1.43 4.11
C HIS A 40 10.01 -1.16 4.46
N VAL A 41 10.46 -1.56 5.66
CA VAL A 41 11.85 -1.31 6.09
C VAL A 41 12.90 -1.86 5.12
N ASP A 42 12.47 -2.84 4.33
CA ASP A 42 13.31 -3.57 3.42
C ASP A 42 13.39 -2.92 2.03
N HIS A 43 12.43 -2.05 1.63
CA HIS A 43 12.35 -1.46 0.28
C HIS A 43 11.72 -0.05 0.30
N ASP A 44 12.20 0.91 -0.51
CA ASP A 44 11.67 2.28 -0.76
C ASP A 44 12.33 3.46 -0.04
N GLU A 45 11.64 4.59 -0.16
CA GLU A 45 11.54 5.66 0.84
C GLU A 45 11.58 5.15 2.30
N GLY A 46 11.18 3.91 2.59
CA GLY A 46 11.27 3.28 3.91
C GLY A 46 12.66 2.83 4.26
N GLN A 47 13.39 2.27 3.29
CA GLN A 47 14.81 1.99 3.41
C GLN A 47 15.64 3.29 3.46
N GLU A 48 15.27 4.31 2.67
CA GLU A 48 15.89 5.63 2.73
C GLU A 48 15.63 6.30 4.09
N LEU A 49 14.38 6.28 4.55
CA LEU A 49 14.00 6.74 5.88
C LEU A 49 14.74 5.97 6.97
N GLN A 50 14.82 4.65 6.85
CA GLN A 50 15.54 3.77 7.77
C GLN A 50 17.05 4.10 7.80
N ALA A 51 17.68 4.32 6.64
CA ALA A 51 19.10 4.67 6.55
C ALA A 51 19.39 6.07 7.11
N LEU A 52 18.53 7.04 6.80
CA LEU A 52 18.59 8.40 7.36
C LEU A 52 18.41 8.38 8.88
N LEU A 53 17.42 7.63 9.36
CA LEU A 53 17.14 7.46 10.78
C LEU A 53 18.29 6.77 11.51
N THR A 54 18.82 5.66 10.97
CA THR A 54 19.98 4.96 11.54
C THR A 54 21.20 5.88 11.64
N THR A 55 21.45 6.69 10.60
CA THR A 55 22.55 7.67 10.61
C THR A 55 22.31 8.75 11.66
N ALA A 56 21.10 9.29 11.74
CA ALA A 56 20.74 10.35 12.68
C ALA A 56 20.85 9.89 14.15
N LEU A 57 20.30 8.71 14.46
CA LEU A 57 20.36 8.11 15.80
C LEU A 57 21.79 7.73 16.24
N GLY A 58 22.73 7.58 15.31
CA GLY A 58 24.13 7.30 15.59
C GLY A 58 25.02 8.54 15.75
N ARG A 59 24.54 9.73 15.35
CA ARG A 59 25.32 10.98 15.39
C ARG A 59 25.02 11.83 16.62
N ASP A 60 23.74 11.99 16.96
CA ASP A 60 23.29 12.95 17.97
C ASP A 60 22.42 12.26 19.04
N ASP A 61 22.57 12.70 20.30
CA ASP A 61 21.67 12.34 21.39
C ASP A 61 20.43 13.26 21.36
N ASP A 62 19.60 13.10 20.33
CA ASP A 62 18.36 13.85 20.14
C ASP A 62 17.17 13.08 20.77
N PRO A 63 16.71 13.45 21.99
CA PRO A 63 15.63 12.73 22.67
C PRO A 63 14.28 12.85 21.96
N GLU A 64 14.04 13.94 21.23
CA GLU A 64 12.81 14.15 20.48
C GLU A 64 12.77 13.23 19.25
N LEU A 65 13.89 13.14 18.51
CA LEU A 65 14.00 12.21 17.40
C LEU A 65 13.88 10.76 17.86
N LYS A 66 14.51 10.41 18.99
CA LYS A 66 14.36 9.07 19.58
C LYS A 66 12.90 8.77 19.92
N SER A 67 12.19 9.73 20.51
CA SER A 67 10.76 9.60 20.82
C SER A 67 9.93 9.37 19.55
N LEU A 68 10.08 10.24 18.53
CA LEU A 68 9.40 10.08 17.24
C LEU A 68 9.71 8.73 16.59
N ALA A 69 10.97 8.31 16.59
CA ALA A 69 11.41 7.04 16.04
C ALA A 69 10.76 5.85 16.75
N ILE A 70 10.67 5.86 18.09
CA ILE A 70 9.99 4.83 18.88
C ILE A 70 8.50 4.78 18.53
N ARG A 71 7.84 5.93 18.41
CA ARG A 71 6.41 6.00 18.09
C ARG A 71 6.11 5.53 16.67
N ALA A 72 7.00 5.82 15.72
CA ALA A 72 6.88 5.45 14.32
C ALA A 72 7.29 4.00 14.05
N ALA A 73 8.19 3.41 14.86
CA ALA A 73 8.68 2.05 14.61
C ALA A 73 7.64 0.96 14.83
N ILE A 74 6.72 1.19 15.76
CA ILE A 74 5.57 0.31 16.02
C ILE A 74 4.36 1.24 16.25
N PRO A 75 3.74 1.75 15.17
CA PRO A 75 2.64 2.69 15.27
C PRO A 75 1.41 1.98 15.83
N VAL A 76 0.60 2.70 16.62
CA VAL A 76 -0.67 2.20 17.16
C VAL A 76 -1.79 2.91 16.41
N VAL A 77 -2.28 2.29 15.34
CA VAL A 77 -3.23 2.95 14.42
C VAL A 77 -4.50 2.12 14.30
N PRO A 78 -5.61 2.60 14.88
CA PRO A 78 -6.89 1.90 14.83
C PRO A 78 -7.64 2.19 13.52
N ARG A 79 -8.46 1.24 13.10
CA ARG A 79 -9.36 1.31 11.94
C ARG A 79 -10.59 0.42 12.19
N ILE A 80 -11.73 0.80 11.63
CA ILE A 80 -12.88 -0.09 11.51
C ILE A 80 -12.93 -0.61 10.08
N ASP A 81 -12.79 -1.92 9.86
CA ASP A 81 -12.66 -2.48 8.50
C ASP A 81 -13.93 -2.30 7.67
N ARG A 82 -15.10 -2.50 8.30
CA ARG A 82 -16.43 -2.34 7.70
C ARG A 82 -17.15 -1.18 8.38
N PRO A 83 -17.04 0.04 7.85
CA PRO A 83 -17.45 1.23 8.59
C PRO A 83 -18.97 1.32 8.78
N LEU A 84 -19.77 0.76 7.86
CA LEU A 84 -21.23 0.74 7.98
C LEU A 84 -21.73 -0.70 8.07
N PHE A 85 -22.29 -1.08 9.21
CA PHE A 85 -22.63 -2.48 9.48
C PHE A 85 -24.00 -2.63 10.13
N SER A 86 -24.52 -3.85 10.13
CA SER A 86 -25.74 -4.18 10.88
C SER A 86 -25.36 -4.87 12.19
N PRO A 87 -26.22 -4.84 13.23
CA PRO A 87 -25.97 -5.59 14.46
C PRO A 87 -25.82 -7.11 14.25
N ALA A 88 -26.40 -7.66 13.18
CA ALA A 88 -26.30 -9.09 12.84
C ALA A 88 -24.94 -9.46 12.24
N ASP A 89 -24.26 -8.51 11.61
CA ASP A 89 -22.95 -8.68 10.99
C ASP A 89 -22.05 -7.49 11.36
N PRO A 90 -21.58 -7.44 12.61
CA PRO A 90 -20.80 -6.31 13.11
C PRO A 90 -19.44 -6.25 12.41
N GLY A 91 -18.97 -5.03 12.14
CA GLY A 91 -17.60 -4.81 11.68
C GLY A 91 -16.55 -5.32 12.68
N SER A 92 -15.28 -5.06 12.37
CA SER A 92 -14.16 -5.37 13.26
C SER A 92 -13.35 -4.10 13.54
N LEU A 93 -12.85 -4.00 14.77
CA LEU A 93 -11.79 -3.07 15.12
C LEU A 93 -10.45 -3.72 14.78
N HIS A 94 -9.77 -3.17 13.80
CA HIS A 94 -8.38 -3.47 13.50
C HIS A 94 -7.49 -2.43 14.16
N VAL A 95 -6.39 -2.84 14.76
CA VAL A 95 -5.36 -1.93 15.28
C VAL A 95 -4.02 -2.45 14.82
N ARG A 96 -3.36 -1.65 13.97
CA ARG A 96 -1.97 -1.89 13.62
C ARG A 96 -1.11 -1.65 14.85
N ALA A 97 -0.26 -2.62 15.16
CA ALA A 97 0.78 -2.52 16.18
C ALA A 97 1.96 -3.44 15.83
N SER A 98 2.11 -3.79 14.57
CA SER A 98 3.26 -4.48 14.00
C SER A 98 4.45 -3.53 13.78
N ARG A 99 5.64 -4.10 13.62
CA ARG A 99 6.88 -3.34 13.41
C ARG A 99 6.97 -2.86 11.97
N VAL A 100 7.21 -1.56 11.80
CA VAL A 100 7.39 -0.90 10.50
C VAL A 100 8.69 -0.10 10.40
N LEU A 101 9.46 0.07 11.49
CA LEU A 101 10.86 0.53 11.46
C LEU A 101 11.73 -0.32 12.40
N THR A 102 13.02 -0.43 12.07
CA THR A 102 14.02 -1.06 12.93
C THR A 102 14.81 0.01 13.67
N LEU A 103 14.85 -0.08 14.99
CA LEU A 103 15.67 0.79 15.84
C LEU A 103 16.89 0.01 16.38
N PRO A 104 17.98 0.69 16.77
CA PRO A 104 19.17 0.03 17.32
C PRO A 104 18.94 -0.54 18.74
N TRP A 105 17.77 -0.32 19.32
CA TRP A 105 17.31 -0.93 20.57
C TRP A 105 15.93 -1.58 20.36
N ALA A 106 15.59 -2.53 21.24
CA ALA A 106 14.26 -3.13 21.24
C ALA A 106 13.21 -2.12 21.68
N VAL A 107 12.06 -2.10 21.01
CA VAL A 107 10.85 -1.40 21.43
C VAL A 107 9.82 -2.46 21.78
N ALA A 108 9.51 -2.57 23.07
CA ALA A 108 8.46 -3.43 23.60
C ALA A 108 7.54 -2.60 24.49
N PHE A 109 6.24 -2.73 24.26
CA PHE A 109 5.23 -2.04 25.06
C PHE A 109 3.92 -2.80 25.11
N THR A 110 3.08 -2.40 26.07
CA THR A 110 1.65 -2.70 26.06
C THR A 110 0.84 -1.42 25.91
N ALA A 111 0.01 -1.36 24.87
CA ALA A 111 -0.93 -0.27 24.64
C ALA A 111 -2.33 -0.67 25.16
N THR A 112 -2.86 0.10 26.10
CA THR A 112 -4.26 0.01 26.50
C THR A 112 -5.07 1.01 25.68
N LEU A 113 -5.88 0.50 24.75
CA LEU A 113 -6.75 1.32 23.93
C LEU A 113 -7.97 1.72 24.74
N GLU A 114 -8.24 3.02 24.79
CA GLU A 114 -9.45 3.59 25.36
C GLU A 114 -10.19 4.35 24.27
N ALA A 115 -11.51 4.27 24.27
CA ALA A 115 -12.34 5.02 23.35
C ALA A 115 -13.53 5.65 24.06
N ARG A 116 -14.09 6.70 23.47
CA ARG A 116 -15.39 7.27 23.83
C ARG A 116 -16.19 7.53 22.55
N PRO A 117 -17.42 7.03 22.43
CA PRO A 117 -18.30 7.39 21.33
C PRO A 117 -18.98 8.71 21.65
N ASP A 118 -19.09 9.57 20.64
CA ASP A 118 -19.81 10.82 20.66
C ASP A 118 -19.40 11.66 21.90
N SER A 119 -20.35 12.06 22.75
CA SER A 119 -20.09 12.77 24.01
C SER A 119 -20.01 11.86 25.24
N GLY A 120 -19.74 10.56 25.05
CA GLY A 120 -19.75 9.54 26.09
C GLY A 120 -18.50 9.52 27.00
N ALA A 121 -18.47 8.54 27.90
CA ALA A 121 -17.34 8.31 28.80
C ALA A 121 -16.25 7.44 28.15
N TRP A 122 -14.99 7.72 28.50
CA TRP A 122 -13.85 6.89 28.12
C TRP A 122 -13.97 5.49 28.72
N ARG A 123 -13.80 4.47 27.89
CA ARG A 123 -13.78 3.07 28.29
C ARG A 123 -12.60 2.36 27.66
N ARG A 124 -12.04 1.39 28.40
CA ARG A 124 -11.06 0.46 27.85
C ARG A 124 -11.74 -0.43 26.81
N VAL A 125 -11.13 -0.53 25.63
CA VAL A 125 -11.60 -1.30 24.48
C VAL A 125 -10.73 -2.54 24.27
N ALA A 126 -9.41 -2.37 24.29
CA ALA A 126 -8.46 -3.44 24.02
C ALA A 126 -7.15 -3.25 24.79
N ARG A 127 -6.39 -4.34 24.93
CA ARG A 127 -5.01 -4.32 25.41
C ARG A 127 -4.15 -5.00 24.35
N ILE A 128 -3.18 -4.28 23.81
CA ILE A 128 -2.48 -4.63 22.58
C ILE A 128 -0.97 -4.68 22.89
N PRO A 129 -0.34 -5.85 22.80
CA PRO A 129 1.12 -5.94 22.88
C PRO A 129 1.76 -5.39 21.60
N SER A 130 2.93 -4.78 21.71
CA SER A 130 3.72 -4.35 20.57
C SER A 130 4.18 -5.53 19.70
N GLY A 131 4.28 -5.31 18.39
CA GLY A 131 4.83 -6.26 17.42
C GLY A 131 3.81 -7.15 16.71
N ARG A 132 2.51 -7.02 17.02
CA ARG A 132 1.44 -7.77 16.35
C ARG A 132 0.21 -6.90 16.19
N ASP A 133 -0.44 -7.01 15.02
CA ASP A 133 -1.72 -6.37 14.80
C ASP A 133 -2.82 -7.05 15.62
N PHE A 134 -3.83 -6.27 15.97
CA PHE A 134 -5.00 -6.72 16.72
C PHE A 134 -6.23 -6.58 15.85
N THR A 135 -7.04 -7.65 15.75
CA THR A 135 -8.34 -7.60 15.08
C THR A 135 -9.36 -8.30 15.96
N GLU A 136 -10.48 -7.63 16.26
CA GLU A 136 -11.59 -8.24 16.98
C GLU A 136 -12.92 -7.62 16.54
N ARG A 137 -14.01 -8.40 16.59
CA ARG A 137 -15.34 -7.93 16.22
C ARG A 137 -15.83 -6.82 17.16
N LEU A 138 -16.52 -5.84 16.60
CA LEU A 138 -17.03 -4.68 17.36
C LEU A 138 -17.98 -5.08 18.48
N ASP A 139 -18.79 -6.13 18.32
CA ASP A 139 -19.70 -6.64 19.35
C ASP A 139 -19.01 -7.31 20.56
N ARG A 140 -17.72 -7.61 20.43
CA ARG A 140 -16.89 -8.16 21.51
C ARG A 140 -16.05 -7.11 22.21
N VAL A 141 -15.68 -6.04 21.51
CA VAL A 141 -14.89 -4.93 22.09
C VAL A 141 -15.75 -3.77 22.58
N PHE A 142 -16.84 -3.47 21.90
CA PHE A 142 -17.69 -2.33 22.22
C PHE A 142 -18.86 -2.76 23.12
N PRO A 143 -19.21 -1.93 24.10
CA PRO A 143 -20.48 -2.06 24.82
C PRO A 143 -21.66 -2.02 23.85
N ARG A 144 -22.72 -2.79 24.14
CA ARG A 144 -23.95 -2.81 23.32
C ARG A 144 -24.55 -1.44 23.04
N ALA A 145 -24.44 -0.51 23.98
CA ALA A 145 -24.93 0.86 23.82
C ALA A 145 -24.24 1.64 22.70
N TRP A 146 -23.00 1.27 22.34
CA TRP A 146 -22.25 1.91 21.24
C TRP A 146 -22.65 1.33 19.88
N LEU A 147 -23.41 0.24 19.86
CA LEU A 147 -23.90 -0.40 18.64
C LEU A 147 -25.38 -0.03 18.39
N SER A 148 -25.80 1.13 18.93
CA SER A 148 -27.11 1.69 18.64
C SER A 148 -27.21 2.09 17.16
N PRO A 149 -28.40 2.01 16.55
CA PRO A 149 -28.59 2.48 15.17
C PRO A 149 -28.27 3.97 15.00
N GLY A 150 -27.49 4.33 13.99
CA GLY A 150 -27.05 5.71 13.74
C GLY A 150 -25.60 5.82 13.27
N PHE A 151 -25.18 7.04 12.91
CA PHE A 151 -23.76 7.36 12.69
C PHE A 151 -23.11 7.75 14.01
N HIS A 152 -21.85 7.36 14.19
CA HIS A 152 -21.11 7.53 15.42
C HIS A 152 -19.69 7.99 15.14
N ASP A 153 -19.21 8.89 16.00
CA ASP A 153 -17.82 9.33 16.05
C ASP A 153 -17.16 8.74 17.29
N LEU A 154 -16.01 8.11 17.11
CA LEU A 154 -15.30 7.46 18.20
C LEU A 154 -13.95 8.14 18.39
N GLN A 155 -13.81 8.88 19.47
CA GLN A 155 -12.51 9.39 19.86
C GLN A 155 -11.71 8.29 20.52
N VAL A 156 -10.45 8.15 20.13
CA VAL A 156 -9.60 7.05 20.55
C VAL A 156 -8.29 7.59 21.13
N ARG A 157 -7.81 6.93 22.18
CA ARG A 157 -6.47 7.16 22.72
C ARG A 157 -5.82 5.85 23.16
N ALA A 158 -4.51 5.80 23.13
CA ALA A 158 -3.74 4.71 23.70
C ALA A 158 -2.99 5.19 24.95
N ARG A 159 -3.11 4.44 26.04
CA ARG A 159 -2.21 4.53 27.19
C ARG A 159 -1.13 3.47 27.01
N ILE A 160 0.10 3.89 26.74
CA ILE A 160 1.20 3.03 26.36
C ILE A 160 2.18 2.93 27.53
N GLN A 161 2.51 1.70 27.91
CA GLN A 161 3.53 1.39 28.91
C GLN A 161 4.67 0.64 28.23
N TYR A 162 5.88 1.20 28.26
CA TYR A 162 7.05 0.61 27.62
C TYR A 162 7.85 -0.25 28.60
N ASP A 163 8.19 -1.46 28.15
CA ASP A 163 8.95 -2.43 28.94
C ASP A 163 10.43 -2.05 28.99
N ALA A 164 10.97 -1.61 27.85
CA ALA A 164 12.38 -1.24 27.67
C ALA A 164 12.48 -0.02 26.73
N LEU A 165 13.14 1.05 27.18
CA LEU A 165 13.50 2.23 26.40
C LEU A 165 14.89 2.73 26.80
N PRO A 166 15.59 3.47 25.91
CA PRO A 166 16.77 4.25 26.28
C PRO A 166 16.52 5.15 27.50
N ASP A 167 17.58 5.43 28.26
CA ASP A 167 17.52 6.31 29.43
C ASP A 167 17.08 7.73 29.03
N GLY A 168 16.39 8.41 29.96
CA GLY A 168 15.87 9.77 29.74
C GLY A 168 14.54 9.86 28.98
N LEU A 169 14.01 8.75 28.48
CA LEU A 169 12.71 8.71 27.81
C LEU A 169 11.58 8.28 28.77
N PRO A 170 10.37 8.86 28.62
CA PRO A 170 9.23 8.48 29.44
C PRO A 170 8.82 7.03 29.19
N ARG A 171 8.68 6.25 30.26
CA ARG A 171 8.23 4.84 30.20
C ARG A 171 6.73 4.69 30.03
N GLU A 172 5.99 5.79 30.17
CA GLU A 172 4.54 5.85 29.99
C GLU A 172 4.18 7.05 29.13
N GLU A 173 3.23 6.87 28.22
CA GLU A 173 2.63 7.98 27.49
C GLU A 173 1.14 7.75 27.25
N THR A 174 0.40 8.84 27.07
CA THR A 174 -0.97 8.80 26.55
C THR A 174 -0.98 9.49 25.20
N ARG A 175 -1.40 8.76 24.17
CA ARG A 175 -1.44 9.24 22.79
C ARG A 175 -2.88 9.37 22.32
N ALA A 176 -3.26 10.57 21.86
CA ALA A 176 -4.48 10.73 21.07
C ALA A 176 -4.27 10.07 19.71
N LEU A 177 -5.23 9.26 19.27
CA LEU A 177 -5.18 8.56 17.98
C LEU A 177 -6.20 9.19 17.03
N PRO A 178 -6.11 8.92 15.71
CA PRO A 178 -7.14 9.31 14.77
C PRO A 178 -8.52 8.83 15.27
N SER A 179 -9.51 9.72 15.18
CA SER A 179 -10.89 9.35 15.46
C SER A 179 -11.37 8.30 14.46
N LEU A 180 -12.20 7.37 14.92
CA LEU A 180 -12.85 6.39 14.06
C LEU A 180 -14.28 6.79 13.81
N HIS A 181 -14.80 6.43 12.66
CA HIS A 181 -16.16 6.75 12.25
C HIS A 181 -16.84 5.47 11.81
N TYR A 182 -18.08 5.26 12.27
CA TYR A 182 -18.87 4.12 11.86
C TYR A 182 -20.36 4.44 11.85
N GLY A 183 -21.14 3.57 11.21
CA GLY A 183 -22.58 3.64 11.18
C GLY A 183 -23.20 2.27 11.41
N VAL A 184 -24.27 2.25 12.20
CA VAL A 184 -25.06 1.05 12.46
C VAL A 184 -26.41 1.20 11.75
N TRP A 185 -26.63 0.41 10.70
CA TRP A 185 -27.90 0.39 9.99
C TRP A 185 -28.82 -0.71 10.53
N SER A 186 -30.11 -0.47 10.46
CA SER A 186 -31.16 -1.40 10.89
C SER A 186 -32.52 -0.97 10.30
N GLY A 187 -33.59 -1.72 10.62
CA GLY A 187 -34.97 -1.31 10.32
C GLY A 187 -35.52 -0.19 11.21
N ALA A 188 -34.77 0.25 12.23
CA ALA A 188 -35.20 1.28 13.16
C ALA A 188 -35.26 2.67 12.50
N ILE A 189 -36.08 3.58 13.02
CA ILE A 189 -36.28 4.92 12.46
C ILE A 189 -34.99 5.75 12.58
N GLU A 190 -34.28 5.57 13.69
CA GLU A 190 -33.01 6.20 14.04
C GLU A 190 -31.90 5.83 13.05
N ALA A 191 -31.99 4.63 12.47
CA ALA A 191 -31.06 4.16 11.45
C ALA A 191 -31.39 4.66 10.04
N ARG A 192 -32.52 5.36 9.81
CA ARG A 192 -32.98 5.70 8.45
C ARG A 192 -31.93 6.43 7.62
N ALA A 193 -31.11 7.27 8.24
CA ALA A 193 -30.03 7.96 7.55
C ALA A 193 -28.95 6.97 7.07
N VAL A 194 -28.44 6.12 7.95
CA VAL A 194 -27.43 5.10 7.61
C VAL A 194 -28.01 4.07 6.63
N THR A 195 -29.24 3.61 6.85
CA THR A 195 -29.92 2.66 5.96
C THR A 195 -30.09 3.28 4.57
N ARG A 196 -30.53 4.54 4.46
CA ARG A 196 -30.60 5.24 3.17
C ARG A 196 -29.22 5.31 2.52
N PHE A 197 -28.19 5.70 3.28
CA PHE A 197 -26.82 5.83 2.81
C PHE A 197 -26.31 4.52 2.17
N VAL A 198 -26.48 3.39 2.86
CA VAL A 198 -26.07 2.06 2.37
C VAL A 198 -26.88 1.62 1.14
N GLU A 199 -28.19 1.91 1.12
CA GLU A 199 -29.09 1.50 0.04
C GLU A 199 -28.87 2.28 -1.28
N ARG A 200 -28.17 3.42 -1.27
CA ARG A 200 -27.87 4.21 -2.49
C ARG A 200 -27.12 3.38 -3.54
N GLY A 201 -26.14 2.58 -3.10
CA GLY A 201 -25.41 1.69 -4.00
C GLY A 201 -26.28 0.55 -4.58
N ARG A 202 -27.37 0.18 -3.90
CA ARG A 202 -28.30 -0.86 -4.37
C ARG A 202 -29.21 -0.38 -5.49
N TYR A 203 -29.67 0.87 -5.38
CA TYR A 203 -30.69 1.42 -6.25
C TYR A 203 -30.17 2.38 -7.33
N VAL A 204 -28.86 2.62 -7.38
CA VAL A 204 -28.23 3.31 -8.51
C VAL A 204 -28.52 2.55 -9.81
N SER A 205 -28.82 3.28 -10.88
CA SER A 205 -28.96 2.72 -12.22
C SER A 205 -27.63 2.17 -12.73
N VAL A 206 -27.62 0.95 -13.26
CA VAL A 206 -26.39 0.37 -13.83
C VAL A 206 -25.90 1.12 -15.06
N ALA A 207 -26.77 1.80 -15.80
CA ALA A 207 -26.39 2.68 -16.92
C ALA A 207 -25.55 3.89 -16.45
N ARG A 208 -25.68 4.31 -15.19
CA ARG A 208 -24.82 5.36 -14.61
C ARG A 208 -23.45 4.84 -14.18
N LEU A 209 -23.34 3.55 -13.86
CA LEU A 209 -22.09 2.91 -13.48
C LEU A 209 -21.28 2.46 -14.70
N ASP A 210 -21.98 2.01 -15.75
CA ASP A 210 -21.41 1.61 -17.04
C ASP A 210 -22.42 1.96 -18.14
N ALA A 211 -22.08 2.92 -18.99
CA ALA A 211 -22.97 3.49 -19.99
C ALA A 211 -23.49 2.46 -21.03
N GLY A 212 -22.86 1.29 -21.14
CA GLY A 212 -23.31 0.22 -22.02
C GLY A 212 -24.46 -0.64 -21.47
N LEU A 213 -24.89 -0.39 -20.23
CA LEU A 213 -25.90 -1.20 -19.52
C LEU A 213 -27.30 -0.57 -19.53
N PRO A 214 -28.37 -1.38 -19.32
CA PRO A 214 -29.75 -0.88 -19.28
C PRO A 214 -30.01 0.05 -18.10
N ASP A 215 -30.97 0.97 -18.23
CA ASP A 215 -31.38 1.86 -17.14
C ASP A 215 -32.28 1.14 -16.12
N VAL A 216 -31.68 0.28 -15.31
CA VAL A 216 -32.35 -0.46 -14.23
C VAL A 216 -31.49 -0.43 -12.95
N PRO A 217 -32.09 -0.57 -11.75
CA PRO A 217 -31.32 -0.58 -10.51
C PRO A 217 -30.30 -1.72 -10.44
N LEU A 218 -29.11 -1.47 -9.87
CA LEU A 218 -28.04 -2.46 -9.73
C LEU A 218 -28.50 -3.75 -9.07
N ALA A 219 -29.29 -3.67 -7.99
CA ALA A 219 -29.87 -4.87 -7.37
C ALA A 219 -30.71 -5.71 -8.35
N ILE A 220 -31.51 -5.08 -9.19
CA ILE A 220 -32.39 -5.77 -10.14
C ILE A 220 -31.54 -6.41 -11.25
N TRP A 221 -30.57 -5.67 -11.79
CA TRP A 221 -29.68 -6.19 -12.83
C TRP A 221 -28.84 -7.38 -12.35
N LEU A 222 -28.28 -7.31 -11.13
CA LEU A 222 -27.50 -8.41 -10.56
C LEU A 222 -28.33 -9.69 -10.37
N MET A 223 -29.63 -9.57 -10.04
CA MET A 223 -30.53 -10.74 -9.93
C MET A 223 -30.83 -11.40 -11.28
N GLN A 224 -30.54 -10.75 -12.40
CA GLN A 224 -30.73 -11.30 -13.75
C GLN A 224 -29.48 -12.02 -14.26
N LEU A 225 -28.37 -12.02 -13.50
CA LEU A 225 -27.15 -12.69 -13.91
C LEU A 225 -27.37 -14.21 -13.98
N PRO A 226 -26.79 -14.89 -14.98
CA PRO A 226 -27.15 -16.26 -15.34
C PRO A 226 -26.87 -17.36 -14.30
N TYR A 227 -26.44 -17.04 -13.07
CA TYR A 227 -26.00 -18.03 -12.07
C TYR A 227 -26.25 -17.65 -10.61
N ALA A 228 -27.31 -16.90 -10.33
CA ALA A 228 -27.91 -16.97 -9.00
C ALA A 228 -28.57 -18.36 -8.87
N GLU A 229 -27.84 -19.38 -8.42
CA GLU A 229 -28.50 -20.62 -8.02
C GLU A 229 -29.61 -20.26 -7.02
N PRO A 230 -30.80 -20.88 -7.10
CA PRO A 230 -31.87 -20.62 -6.15
C PRO A 230 -31.37 -20.83 -4.70
N GLY A 231 -31.25 -19.74 -3.93
CA GLY A 231 -30.74 -19.78 -2.55
C GLY A 231 -29.29 -19.32 -2.35
N VAL A 232 -28.54 -18.98 -3.41
CA VAL A 232 -27.24 -18.30 -3.27
C VAL A 232 -27.50 -16.84 -2.92
N GLU A 233 -27.27 -16.51 -1.66
CA GLU A 233 -27.47 -15.17 -1.13
C GLU A 233 -26.35 -14.27 -1.62
N ALA A 234 -26.69 -13.30 -2.48
CA ALA A 234 -25.80 -12.17 -2.73
C ALA A 234 -25.59 -11.45 -1.40
N TYR A 235 -24.40 -11.59 -0.81
CA TYR A 235 -24.11 -10.93 0.44
C TYR A 235 -23.63 -9.52 0.14
N ARG A 236 -24.18 -8.57 0.89
CA ARG A 236 -23.83 -7.16 0.79
C ARG A 236 -23.06 -6.75 2.03
N ARG A 237 -22.03 -5.97 1.80
CA ARG A 237 -21.22 -5.37 2.86
C ARG A 237 -20.87 -3.94 2.48
N THR A 238 -20.37 -3.19 3.45
CA THR A 238 -19.64 -1.96 3.16
C THR A 238 -18.17 -2.16 3.43
N GLU A 239 -17.37 -1.45 2.66
CA GLU A 239 -15.91 -1.47 2.74
C GLU A 239 -15.42 -0.05 2.47
N TRP A 240 -14.17 0.22 2.81
CA TRP A 240 -13.49 1.40 2.30
C TRP A 240 -13.18 1.23 0.81
N CYS A 241 -13.51 2.23 0.00
CA CYS A 241 -13.34 2.15 -1.45
C CYS A 241 -11.88 1.90 -1.87
N THR A 242 -10.92 2.40 -1.10
CA THR A 242 -9.49 2.19 -1.36
C THR A 242 -9.08 0.71 -1.41
N LEU A 243 -9.83 -0.17 -0.74
CA LEU A 243 -9.61 -1.63 -0.77
C LEU A 243 -10.03 -2.29 -2.11
N ALA A 244 -10.72 -1.56 -2.99
CA ALA A 244 -11.00 -2.03 -4.33
C ALA A 244 -9.71 -2.17 -5.15
N ALA A 245 -8.85 -1.15 -5.13
CA ALA A 245 -7.57 -1.12 -5.84
C ALA A 245 -6.38 -1.61 -4.99
N HIS A 246 -6.46 -1.46 -3.66
CA HIS A 246 -5.38 -1.81 -2.72
C HIS A 246 -5.90 -2.73 -1.61
N PRO A 247 -6.03 -4.04 -1.85
CA PRO A 247 -6.70 -4.94 -0.92
C PRO A 247 -6.02 -5.06 0.45
N SER A 248 -4.70 -4.83 0.53
CA SER A 248 -3.97 -4.77 1.81
C SER A 248 -4.30 -3.52 2.63
N GLY A 249 -4.80 -2.46 1.99
CA GLY A 249 -5.04 -1.15 2.60
C GLY A 249 -3.78 -0.46 3.12
N GLU A 250 -2.59 -0.95 2.77
CA GLU A 250 -1.33 -0.43 3.28
C GLU A 250 -1.00 0.95 2.67
N GLY A 251 -0.64 1.89 3.54
CA GLY A 251 -0.33 3.27 3.16
C GLY A 251 -1.54 4.08 2.68
N GLN A 252 -2.75 3.54 2.82
CA GLN A 252 -3.95 4.18 2.32
C GLN A 252 -4.64 5.04 3.38
N THR A 253 -5.16 6.18 2.94
CA THR A 253 -6.12 6.95 3.71
C THR A 253 -7.53 6.39 3.48
N PHE A 254 -8.26 6.17 4.57
CA PHE A 254 -9.61 5.62 4.55
C PHE A 254 -10.62 6.76 4.74
N SER A 255 -11.20 7.23 3.63
CA SER A 255 -12.23 8.29 3.64
C SER A 255 -13.47 7.85 2.87
N ASP A 256 -13.27 7.25 1.70
CA ASP A 256 -14.35 6.90 0.79
C ASP A 256 -14.97 5.56 1.16
N VAL A 257 -16.30 5.49 1.16
CA VAL A 257 -17.05 4.29 1.55
C VAL A 257 -17.82 3.72 0.39
N CYS A 258 -17.67 2.41 0.23
CA CYS A 258 -18.23 1.63 -0.84
C CYS A 258 -19.29 0.66 -0.33
N SER A 259 -20.36 0.51 -1.11
CA SER A 259 -21.24 -0.65 -1.06
C SER A 259 -20.63 -1.73 -1.96
N VAL A 260 -20.43 -2.91 -1.40
CA VAL A 260 -19.90 -4.07 -2.14
C VAL A 260 -21.00 -5.11 -2.27
N ALA A 261 -21.39 -5.37 -3.50
CA ALA A 261 -22.25 -6.50 -3.84
C ALA A 261 -21.37 -7.67 -4.24
N ALA A 262 -21.36 -8.74 -3.43
CA ALA A 262 -20.62 -9.95 -3.74
C ALA A 262 -21.57 -11.13 -3.92
N PHE A 263 -21.31 -11.97 -4.91
CA PHE A 263 -22.13 -13.15 -5.16
C PHE A 263 -21.26 -14.31 -5.63
N GLN A 264 -21.66 -15.50 -5.20
CA GLN A 264 -21.00 -16.72 -5.59
C GLN A 264 -21.55 -17.19 -6.93
N ALA A 265 -20.65 -17.55 -7.81
CA ALA A 265 -20.89 -18.09 -9.13
C ALA A 265 -20.38 -19.54 -9.20
N PRO A 266 -20.68 -20.27 -10.28
CA PRO A 266 -20.30 -21.67 -10.40
C PRO A 266 -18.78 -21.85 -10.28
N GLN A 267 -18.38 -23.07 -9.90
CA GLN A 267 -16.98 -23.48 -9.81
C GLN A 267 -16.13 -22.69 -8.78
N GLY A 268 -16.78 -22.01 -7.83
CA GLY A 268 -16.12 -21.25 -6.77
C GLY A 268 -15.70 -19.83 -7.16
N THR A 269 -16.14 -19.34 -8.32
CA THR A 269 -15.97 -17.94 -8.70
C THR A 269 -16.77 -17.04 -7.77
N VAL A 270 -16.19 -15.92 -7.34
CA VAL A 270 -16.88 -14.86 -6.61
C VAL A 270 -16.82 -13.60 -7.45
N ALA A 271 -17.96 -13.01 -7.74
CA ALA A 271 -18.02 -11.73 -8.42
C ALA A 271 -18.31 -10.62 -7.41
N GLU A 272 -17.65 -9.49 -7.57
CA GLU A 272 -17.78 -8.32 -6.71
C GLU A 272 -18.03 -7.07 -7.53
N VAL A 273 -18.96 -6.22 -7.09
CA VAL A 273 -19.20 -4.88 -7.65
C VAL A 273 -19.07 -3.87 -6.52
N TRP A 274 -18.13 -2.95 -6.67
CA TRP A 274 -17.77 -1.92 -5.69
C TRP A 274 -18.30 -0.58 -6.16
N VAL A 275 -19.24 -0.01 -5.40
CA VAL A 275 -19.88 1.27 -5.72
C VAL A 275 -19.60 2.24 -4.59
N LYS A 276 -18.91 3.35 -4.87
CA LYS A 276 -18.77 4.45 -3.92
C LYS A 276 -20.15 5.02 -3.61
N ILE A 277 -20.46 5.17 -2.32
CA ILE A 277 -21.75 5.67 -1.83
C ILE A 277 -21.62 6.94 -1.00
N GLY A 278 -20.39 7.33 -0.64
CA GLY A 278 -20.09 8.56 0.06
C GLY A 278 -18.70 8.55 0.64
N ASP A 279 -18.45 9.49 1.54
CA ASP A 279 -17.15 9.75 2.13
C ASP A 279 -17.27 10.28 3.55
N VAL A 280 -16.18 10.15 4.31
CA VAL A 280 -16.00 10.78 5.62
C VAL A 280 -15.21 12.07 5.39
N VAL A 281 -15.89 13.22 5.48
CA VAL A 281 -15.25 14.54 5.36
C VAL A 281 -14.78 14.98 6.73
N ILE A 282 -13.50 15.34 6.83
CA ILE A 282 -12.91 15.91 8.05
C ILE A 282 -12.88 17.43 7.91
N ASP A 283 -13.56 18.13 8.81
CA ASP A 283 -13.57 19.60 8.94
C ASP A 283 -13.10 20.00 10.34
N GLY A 284 -11.82 20.36 10.45
CA GLY A 284 -11.16 20.58 11.74
C GLY A 284 -11.10 19.30 12.59
N GLU A 285 -11.69 19.33 13.79
CA GLU A 285 -11.80 18.15 14.67
C GLU A 285 -13.08 17.33 14.45
N GLN A 286 -13.98 17.80 13.58
CA GLN A 286 -15.27 17.13 13.32
C GLN A 286 -15.20 16.37 12.00
N ALA A 287 -15.49 15.08 12.05
CA ALA A 287 -15.76 14.32 10.84
C ALA A 287 -17.27 14.27 10.59
N ARG A 288 -17.66 14.20 9.33
CA ARG A 288 -19.05 14.01 8.95
C ARG A 288 -19.16 13.03 7.79
N TRP A 289 -20.16 12.17 7.88
CA TRP A 289 -20.60 11.35 6.76
C TRP A 289 -21.22 12.25 5.69
N ALA A 290 -20.65 12.23 4.49
CA ALA A 290 -21.12 12.96 3.34
C ALA A 290 -21.59 11.97 2.27
N GLU A 291 -22.82 12.19 1.79
CA GLU A 291 -23.34 11.46 0.65
C GLU A 291 -22.69 11.99 -0.64
N SER A 292 -22.10 11.12 -1.46
CA SER A 292 -21.61 11.44 -2.81
C SER A 292 -22.50 10.79 -3.87
N GLU A 293 -22.56 11.31 -5.09
CA GLU A 293 -23.25 10.58 -6.19
C GLU A 293 -22.63 9.18 -6.36
N PRO A 294 -23.44 8.10 -6.45
CA PRO A 294 -22.88 6.77 -6.56
C PRO A 294 -22.08 6.58 -7.85
N SER A 295 -20.88 6.02 -7.73
CA SER A 295 -19.96 5.79 -8.85
C SER A 295 -19.29 4.43 -8.73
N LEU A 296 -18.88 3.86 -9.87
CA LEU A 296 -18.25 2.54 -9.90
C LEU A 296 -16.76 2.69 -9.56
N GLU A 297 -16.34 2.05 -8.47
CA GLU A 297 -14.92 1.95 -8.11
C GLU A 297 -14.27 0.71 -8.75
N GLY A 298 -15.07 -0.33 -9.00
CA GLY A 298 -14.59 -1.49 -9.75
C GLY A 298 -15.57 -2.64 -9.78
N ALA A 299 -15.36 -3.55 -10.73
CA ALA A 299 -15.99 -4.86 -10.75
C ALA A 299 -14.90 -5.92 -10.89
N PHE A 300 -15.05 -7.03 -10.17
CA PHE A 300 -14.00 -8.04 -10.06
C PHE A 300 -14.57 -9.45 -10.12
N LEU A 301 -13.79 -10.37 -10.68
CA LEU A 301 -13.99 -11.81 -10.54
C LEU A 301 -12.85 -12.38 -9.70
N ARG A 302 -13.17 -13.25 -8.75
CA ARG A 302 -12.21 -13.86 -7.85
C ARG A 302 -12.34 -15.38 -7.87
N ARG A 303 -11.23 -16.06 -8.08
CA ARG A 303 -11.13 -17.52 -7.93
C ARG A 303 -9.77 -17.92 -7.38
N SER A 304 -8.75 -18.01 -8.23
CA SER A 304 -7.36 -18.20 -7.81
C SER A 304 -6.65 -16.85 -7.55
N GLY A 305 -7.05 -15.82 -8.30
CA GLY A 305 -6.70 -14.42 -8.08
C GLY A 305 -7.91 -13.52 -8.24
N ARG A 306 -7.71 -12.21 -8.13
CA ARG A 306 -8.74 -11.18 -8.35
C ARG A 306 -8.50 -10.49 -9.69
N ALA A 307 -9.41 -10.65 -10.62
CA ALA A 307 -9.36 -10.09 -11.97
C ALA A 307 -10.32 -8.89 -12.09
N PRO A 308 -9.84 -7.67 -12.39
CA PRO A 308 -10.72 -6.55 -12.67
C PRO A 308 -11.41 -6.73 -14.03
N ILE A 309 -12.69 -6.37 -14.10
CA ILE A 309 -13.51 -6.46 -15.30
C ILE A 309 -14.34 -5.20 -15.49
N ARG A 310 -14.75 -4.93 -16.74
CA ARG A 310 -15.84 -3.98 -16.99
C ARG A 310 -17.14 -4.59 -16.48
N LEU A 311 -17.98 -3.78 -15.83
CA LEU A 311 -19.26 -4.23 -15.28
C LEU A 311 -20.13 -4.90 -16.34
N ALA A 312 -20.17 -4.34 -17.57
CA ALA A 312 -20.93 -4.91 -18.67
C ALA A 312 -20.51 -6.35 -19.10
N LEU A 313 -19.29 -6.78 -18.78
CA LEU A 313 -18.81 -8.13 -19.13
C LEU A 313 -19.20 -9.19 -18.08
N LEU A 314 -19.69 -8.77 -16.92
CA LEU A 314 -20.00 -9.66 -15.81
C LEU A 314 -20.97 -10.81 -16.17
N PRO A 315 -22.08 -10.59 -16.93
CA PRO A 315 -22.99 -11.69 -17.30
C PRO A 315 -22.32 -12.80 -18.13
N THR A 316 -21.30 -12.45 -18.91
CA THR A 316 -20.60 -13.40 -19.79
C THR A 316 -19.43 -14.08 -19.06
N LEU A 317 -18.65 -13.32 -18.29
CA LEU A 317 -17.41 -13.82 -17.70
C LEU A 317 -17.64 -14.63 -16.43
N VAL A 318 -18.74 -14.40 -15.72
CA VAL A 318 -19.06 -15.11 -14.47
C VAL A 318 -19.09 -16.64 -14.61
N THR A 319 -19.28 -17.15 -15.83
CA THR A 319 -19.19 -18.60 -16.14
C THR A 319 -18.28 -18.99 -17.26
N ALA A 320 -17.53 -18.01 -17.77
CA ALA A 320 -16.37 -18.35 -18.54
C ALA A 320 -15.34 -19.05 -17.62
N ALA A 321 -14.50 -19.89 -18.23
CA ALA A 321 -13.33 -20.40 -17.55
C ALA A 321 -12.39 -19.22 -17.19
N GLU A 322 -11.63 -19.35 -16.09
CA GLU A 322 -10.76 -18.27 -15.58
C GLU A 322 -9.74 -17.80 -16.64
N GLN A 323 -9.30 -18.69 -17.54
CA GLN A 323 -8.40 -18.36 -18.65
C GLN A 323 -9.00 -17.40 -19.68
N ALA A 324 -10.32 -17.25 -19.71
CA ALA A 324 -11.02 -16.31 -20.59
C ALA A 324 -11.27 -14.95 -19.92
N TRP A 325 -10.95 -14.81 -18.63
CA TRP A 325 -11.08 -13.54 -17.93
C TRP A 325 -10.01 -12.56 -18.44
N PRO A 326 -10.34 -11.26 -18.51
CA PRO A 326 -9.33 -10.23 -18.68
C PRO A 326 -8.24 -10.38 -17.62
N ALA A 327 -6.99 -10.37 -18.05
CA ALA A 327 -5.84 -10.46 -17.17
C ALA A 327 -4.82 -9.38 -17.52
N PRO A 328 -4.18 -8.76 -16.50
CA PRO A 328 -3.02 -7.93 -16.74
C PRO A 328 -1.86 -8.79 -17.25
N ALA A 329 -1.05 -8.23 -18.14
CA ALA A 329 0.15 -8.88 -18.65
C ALA A 329 1.30 -7.88 -18.61
N LEU A 330 1.93 -7.82 -17.45
CA LEU A 330 3.03 -6.90 -17.18
C LEU A 330 4.29 -7.33 -17.94
N LEU A 331 5.02 -6.35 -18.41
CA LEU A 331 6.23 -6.52 -19.21
C LEU A 331 7.25 -5.45 -18.85
N VAL A 332 8.48 -5.89 -18.64
CA VAL A 332 9.67 -5.03 -18.57
C VAL A 332 10.73 -5.68 -19.44
N ARG A 333 11.36 -4.91 -20.33
CA ARG A 333 12.48 -5.35 -21.16
C ARG A 333 13.77 -4.63 -20.76
N PRO A 334 14.96 -5.19 -21.04
CA PRO A 334 16.22 -4.48 -20.81
C PRO A 334 16.34 -3.15 -21.55
N ALA A 335 15.65 -3.01 -22.68
CA ALA A 335 15.58 -1.78 -23.46
C ALA A 335 14.68 -0.71 -22.82
N ASP A 336 13.78 -1.12 -21.92
CA ASP A 336 12.90 -0.23 -21.16
C ASP A 336 13.60 0.34 -19.92
N ILE A 337 14.86 -0.05 -19.70
CA ILE A 337 15.72 0.45 -18.63
C ILE A 337 16.82 1.31 -19.25
N THR A 338 16.88 2.58 -18.87
CA THR A 338 17.92 3.51 -19.35
C THR A 338 18.67 4.14 -18.18
N VAL A 339 19.92 4.54 -18.46
CA VAL A 339 20.80 5.21 -17.51
C VAL A 339 21.47 6.41 -18.20
N ASN A 340 21.50 7.56 -17.53
CA ASN A 340 22.09 8.78 -18.05
C ASN A 340 23.03 9.45 -17.02
N PRO A 341 24.32 9.63 -17.33
CA PRO A 341 25.03 9.16 -18.53
C PRO A 341 25.19 7.63 -18.58
N ALA A 342 25.13 7.05 -19.78
CA ALA A 342 25.27 5.60 -20.01
C ALA A 342 26.67 5.04 -19.65
N ALA A 343 27.66 5.91 -19.54
CA ALA A 343 28.99 5.62 -19.01
C ALA A 343 29.20 6.42 -17.71
N PRO A 344 28.76 5.90 -16.55
CA PRO A 344 28.91 6.57 -15.26
C PRO A 344 30.38 6.79 -14.95
N ARG A 345 30.70 7.98 -14.42
CA ARG A 345 31.99 8.16 -13.75
C ARG A 345 31.92 7.52 -12.36
N PRO A 346 32.97 6.81 -11.90
CA PRO A 346 33.04 6.23 -10.57
C PRO A 346 32.51 7.17 -9.47
N GLY A 347 31.49 6.72 -8.74
CA GLY A 347 30.89 7.41 -7.60
C GLY A 347 30.07 8.66 -7.93
N ARG A 348 29.89 9.02 -9.22
CA ARG A 348 29.00 10.13 -9.61
C ARG A 348 27.56 9.63 -9.77
N PRO A 349 26.57 10.43 -9.34
CA PRO A 349 25.17 10.07 -9.52
C PRO A 349 24.81 10.04 -11.01
N VAL A 350 23.95 9.11 -11.37
CA VAL A 350 23.33 8.96 -12.69
C VAL A 350 21.83 8.80 -12.52
N ALA A 351 21.06 9.31 -13.48
CA ALA A 351 19.62 9.11 -13.53
C ALA A 351 19.32 7.75 -14.14
N LEU A 352 18.43 7.00 -13.48
CA LEU A 352 17.87 5.74 -13.95
C LEU A 352 16.41 5.97 -14.35
N GLN A 353 15.99 5.36 -15.45
CA GLN A 353 14.61 5.34 -15.90
C GLN A 353 14.21 3.91 -16.21
N VAL A 354 13.03 3.50 -15.75
CA VAL A 354 12.45 2.17 -16.00
C VAL A 354 11.03 2.35 -16.48
N VAL A 355 10.69 1.72 -17.61
CA VAL A 355 9.31 1.65 -18.13
C VAL A 355 8.74 0.26 -17.90
N VAL A 356 7.54 0.21 -17.34
CA VAL A 356 6.77 -1.03 -17.18
C VAL A 356 5.49 -0.91 -17.99
N THR A 357 5.24 -1.87 -18.88
CA THR A 357 4.07 -1.90 -19.76
C THR A 357 3.11 -2.99 -19.33
N ASN A 358 1.81 -2.74 -19.42
CA ASN A 358 0.77 -3.75 -19.30
C ASN A 358 0.20 -4.06 -20.70
N ASN A 359 0.62 -5.17 -21.30
CA ASN A 359 0.10 -5.66 -22.58
C ASN A 359 -1.16 -6.53 -22.42
N GLY A 360 -1.69 -6.61 -21.20
CA GLY A 360 -2.88 -7.39 -20.88
C GLY A 360 -4.16 -6.72 -21.34
N SER A 361 -5.26 -7.46 -21.21
CA SER A 361 -6.60 -6.97 -21.51
C SER A 361 -7.34 -6.40 -20.30
N ALA A 362 -6.68 -6.40 -19.13
CA ALA A 362 -7.20 -5.83 -17.89
C ALA A 362 -6.22 -4.85 -17.27
N ASP A 363 -6.74 -3.88 -16.53
CA ASP A 363 -5.94 -2.98 -15.71
C ASP A 363 -5.18 -3.78 -14.64
N ALA A 364 -3.98 -3.32 -14.32
CA ALA A 364 -3.15 -3.88 -13.27
C ALA A 364 -3.15 -2.89 -12.09
N TYR A 365 -3.80 -3.24 -10.98
CA TYR A 365 -3.87 -2.40 -9.78
C TYR A 365 -2.83 -2.83 -8.75
N GLY A 366 -2.25 -1.89 -8.03
CA GLY A 366 -1.30 -2.18 -6.95
C GLY A 366 -0.03 -2.90 -7.40
N VAL A 367 0.41 -2.68 -8.65
CA VAL A 367 1.61 -3.32 -9.21
C VAL A 367 2.83 -2.89 -8.40
N THR A 368 3.49 -3.86 -7.78
CA THR A 368 4.72 -3.67 -7.04
C THR A 368 5.90 -3.80 -7.99
N ILE A 369 6.67 -2.73 -8.18
CA ILE A 369 7.78 -2.68 -9.13
C ILE A 369 9.08 -2.44 -8.38
N ASP A 370 9.91 -3.48 -8.23
CA ASP A 370 11.24 -3.41 -7.64
C ASP A 370 12.29 -3.03 -8.69
N VAL A 371 13.02 -1.94 -8.46
CA VAL A 371 14.19 -1.47 -9.21
C VAL A 371 15.42 -1.57 -8.32
N LEU A 372 16.30 -2.49 -8.68
CA LEU A 372 17.54 -2.79 -8.00
C LEU A 372 18.72 -2.34 -8.86
N ALA A 373 19.79 -1.85 -8.25
CA ALA A 373 21.05 -1.68 -8.95
C ALA A 373 22.22 -2.21 -8.13
N GLY A 374 23.23 -2.76 -8.80
CA GLY A 374 24.45 -3.27 -8.17
C GLY A 374 25.71 -2.83 -8.91
N SER A 375 26.82 -2.78 -8.18
CA SER A 375 28.13 -2.41 -8.70
C SER A 375 29.23 -3.11 -7.90
N THR A 376 29.47 -4.37 -8.23
CA THR A 376 30.56 -5.18 -7.64
C THR A 376 31.35 -5.86 -8.77
N PRO A 377 32.63 -6.23 -8.56
CA PRO A 377 33.45 -6.79 -9.65
C PRO A 377 32.99 -8.16 -10.15
N ASP A 378 32.44 -8.98 -9.25
CA ASP A 378 31.91 -10.31 -9.53
C ASP A 378 30.40 -10.30 -9.83
N GLY A 379 29.77 -9.13 -9.70
CA GLY A 379 28.35 -8.96 -9.90
C GLY A 379 27.48 -9.48 -8.75
N THR A 380 28.10 -10.01 -7.70
CA THR A 380 27.42 -10.52 -6.50
C THR A 380 27.61 -9.53 -5.35
N GLY A 381 26.60 -9.37 -4.50
CA GLY A 381 26.66 -8.43 -3.38
C GLY A 381 25.34 -7.73 -3.13
N ARG A 382 25.28 -6.96 -2.04
CA ARG A 382 24.10 -6.15 -1.74
C ARG A 382 23.92 -5.09 -2.84
N PRO A 383 22.69 -4.89 -3.33
CA PRO A 383 22.39 -3.79 -4.25
C PRO A 383 22.84 -2.46 -3.66
N ILE A 384 23.42 -1.60 -4.51
CA ILE A 384 23.70 -0.19 -4.20
C ILE A 384 22.42 0.66 -4.24
N LEU A 385 21.38 0.16 -4.89
CA LEU A 385 20.04 0.75 -4.94
C LEU A 385 18.99 -0.36 -4.82
N HIS A 386 17.95 -0.11 -4.04
CA HIS A 386 16.67 -0.82 -4.11
C HIS A 386 15.56 0.23 -3.99
N ARG A 387 14.70 0.32 -5.00
CA ARG A 387 13.52 1.18 -5.05
C ARG A 387 12.33 0.37 -5.55
N ARG A 388 11.35 0.16 -4.70
CA ARG A 388 10.04 -0.37 -5.05
C ARG A 388 9.09 0.79 -5.39
N PHE A 389 8.10 0.49 -6.20
CA PHE A 389 7.03 1.42 -6.55
C PHE A 389 5.72 0.66 -6.52
N ILE A 390 4.66 1.31 -6.06
CA ILE A 390 3.29 0.77 -6.21
C ILE A 390 2.59 1.64 -7.25
N ARG A 391 2.14 1.04 -8.34
CA ARG A 391 1.51 1.75 -9.45
C ARG A 391 0.32 0.99 -9.99
N ASP A 392 -0.67 1.74 -10.45
CA ASP A 392 -1.72 1.21 -11.30
C ASP A 392 -1.30 1.41 -12.76
N ILE A 393 -1.44 0.36 -13.57
CA ILE A 393 -1.08 0.37 -14.99
C ILE A 393 -2.31 -0.09 -15.79
N PRO A 394 -3.02 0.84 -16.46
CA PRO A 394 -4.19 0.50 -17.28
C PRO A 394 -3.88 -0.57 -18.35
N ALA A 395 -4.89 -1.29 -18.81
CA ALA A 395 -4.76 -2.22 -19.93
C ALA A 395 -4.17 -1.52 -21.17
N GLY A 396 -3.11 -2.08 -21.76
CA GLY A 396 -2.37 -1.47 -22.87
C GLY A 396 -1.54 -0.25 -22.49
N GLY A 397 -1.52 0.15 -21.22
CA GLY A 397 -0.81 1.33 -20.71
C GLY A 397 0.62 1.04 -20.27
N GLN A 398 1.30 2.09 -19.82
CA GLN A 398 2.65 1.99 -19.25
C GLN A 398 2.85 3.02 -18.14
N VAL A 399 3.82 2.75 -17.27
CA VAL A 399 4.30 3.69 -16.27
C VAL A 399 5.80 3.87 -16.40
N GLU A 400 6.25 5.10 -16.21
CA GLU A 400 7.66 5.47 -16.18
C GLU A 400 8.08 5.75 -14.73
N LEU A 401 9.20 5.16 -14.33
CA LEU A 401 9.77 5.26 -13.00
C LEU A 401 11.17 5.86 -13.10
N THR A 402 11.51 6.75 -12.18
CA THR A 402 12.84 7.37 -12.12
C THR A 402 13.49 7.13 -10.77
N ALA A 403 14.80 6.95 -10.78
CA ALA A 403 15.63 6.80 -9.58
C ALA A 403 17.02 7.38 -9.85
N GLU A 404 17.81 7.58 -8.79
CA GLU A 404 19.23 7.94 -8.90
C GLU A 404 20.10 6.87 -8.26
N ALA A 405 21.24 6.58 -8.89
CA ALA A 405 22.26 5.68 -8.35
C ALA A 405 23.66 6.24 -8.61
N ALA A 406 24.62 5.90 -7.75
CA ALA A 406 26.02 6.22 -7.98
C ALA A 406 26.83 4.92 -8.07
N TYR A 407 27.37 4.61 -9.24
CA TYR A 407 28.14 3.38 -9.49
C TYR A 407 29.59 3.56 -9.06
N PRO A 408 30.06 2.98 -7.93
CA PRO A 408 31.41 3.23 -7.43
C PRO A 408 32.50 2.75 -8.38
N LEU A 409 32.22 1.72 -9.20
CA LEU A 409 33.15 1.17 -10.18
C LEU A 409 32.97 1.78 -11.58
N GLY A 410 32.01 2.69 -11.79
CA GLY A 410 31.68 3.25 -13.10
C GLY A 410 30.96 2.28 -14.05
N PHE A 411 30.66 1.06 -13.61
CA PHE A 411 29.85 0.04 -14.28
C PHE A 411 29.00 -0.70 -13.26
N GLY A 412 28.01 -1.46 -13.73
CA GLY A 412 27.13 -2.21 -12.84
C GLY A 412 25.99 -2.90 -13.57
N TRP A 413 24.92 -3.18 -12.83
CA TRP A 413 23.67 -3.71 -13.36
C TRP A 413 22.48 -2.97 -12.76
N ILE A 414 21.37 -3.00 -13.48
CA ILE A 414 20.04 -2.59 -13.02
C ILE A 414 19.11 -3.78 -13.26
N MET A 415 18.29 -4.12 -12.28
CA MET A 415 17.23 -5.10 -12.42
C MET A 415 15.91 -4.42 -12.12
N ALA A 416 14.91 -4.62 -12.97
CA ALA A 416 13.54 -4.20 -12.72
C ALA A 416 12.64 -5.44 -12.68
N HIS A 417 11.76 -5.52 -11.69
CA HIS A 417 10.84 -6.63 -11.48
C HIS A 417 9.47 -6.08 -11.13
N ALA A 418 8.46 -6.30 -11.97
CA ALA A 418 7.09 -5.91 -11.67
C ALA A 418 6.25 -7.13 -11.25
N MET A 419 5.50 -7.00 -10.17
CA MET A 419 4.72 -8.07 -9.55
C MET A 419 3.30 -7.58 -9.26
N LEU A 420 2.31 -8.44 -9.46
CA LEU A 420 0.98 -8.28 -8.89
C LEU A 420 0.93 -9.08 -7.59
N LEU A 421 0.82 -8.40 -6.45
CA LEU A 421 0.55 -9.07 -5.19
C LEU A 421 -0.89 -9.58 -5.25
N SER A 422 -1.06 -10.89 -5.46
CA SER A 422 -2.32 -11.56 -5.13
C SER A 422 -2.46 -11.59 -3.62
N ASP A 423 -3.67 -11.39 -3.10
CA ASP A 423 -4.04 -11.18 -1.69
C ASP A 423 -3.68 -12.33 -0.71
N HIS A 424 -2.81 -13.27 -1.09
CA HIS A 424 -2.39 -14.41 -0.27
C HIS A 424 -0.90 -14.78 -0.30
N ALA A 425 0.00 -13.91 -0.79
CA ALA A 425 1.44 -14.19 -0.66
C ALA A 425 2.02 -13.61 0.65
N GLU A 426 1.71 -14.25 1.79
CA GLU A 426 2.72 -14.30 2.86
C GLU A 426 3.95 -14.99 2.25
N TRP A 427 5.09 -14.30 2.25
CA TRP A 427 6.36 -14.89 1.81
C TRP A 427 6.70 -16.14 2.64
N PRO A 428 7.42 -17.15 2.09
CA PRO A 428 7.99 -17.20 0.75
C PRO A 428 7.19 -18.13 -0.19
N VAL A 429 7.05 -17.72 -1.44
CA VAL A 429 6.57 -18.58 -2.53
C VAL A 429 7.56 -19.72 -2.72
N THR A 430 7.25 -20.89 -2.19
CA THR A 430 8.00 -22.14 -2.43
C THR A 430 7.45 -22.94 -3.61
N ASP A 431 6.48 -22.40 -4.35
CA ASP A 431 5.90 -23.09 -5.51
C ASP A 431 6.37 -22.45 -6.84
N PRO A 432 7.38 -23.05 -7.51
CA PRO A 432 7.94 -22.53 -8.76
C PRO A 432 6.95 -22.55 -9.93
N GLU A 433 5.82 -23.26 -9.86
CA GLU A 433 4.82 -23.28 -10.94
C GLU A 433 3.88 -22.05 -10.91
N SER A 434 3.74 -21.38 -9.77
CA SER A 434 2.96 -20.13 -9.65
C SER A 434 3.69 -18.88 -10.17
N ALA A 435 5.00 -19.01 -10.45
CA ALA A 435 5.88 -17.91 -10.84
C ALA A 435 6.10 -17.81 -12.37
N VAL A 436 5.35 -18.55 -13.19
CA VAL A 436 5.45 -18.47 -14.65
C VAL A 436 4.94 -17.10 -15.13
N GLY A 437 5.87 -16.20 -15.50
CA GLY A 437 5.55 -14.94 -16.18
C GLY A 437 5.82 -13.63 -15.43
N GLN A 438 6.53 -13.65 -14.30
CA GLN A 438 6.95 -12.42 -13.61
C GLN A 438 7.89 -11.59 -14.51
N PRO A 439 7.55 -10.34 -14.90
CA PRO A 439 8.37 -9.51 -15.77
C PRO A 439 9.62 -8.98 -15.05
N VAL A 440 10.72 -9.72 -15.18
CA VAL A 440 12.05 -9.31 -14.73
C VAL A 440 12.93 -8.95 -15.92
N ALA A 441 13.57 -7.79 -15.87
CA ALA A 441 14.58 -7.37 -16.84
C ALA A 441 15.86 -6.93 -16.15
N ILE A 442 16.99 -7.23 -16.79
CA ILE A 442 18.31 -6.76 -16.35
C ILE A 442 18.99 -5.96 -17.47
N HIS A 443 19.50 -4.80 -17.10
CA HIS A 443 20.31 -3.93 -17.94
C HIS A 443 21.74 -3.83 -17.38
N ILE A 444 22.75 -4.03 -18.23
CA ILE A 444 24.16 -3.87 -17.85
C ILE A 444 24.62 -2.43 -18.10
N VAL A 445 25.01 -1.75 -17.02
CA VAL A 445 25.50 -0.37 -17.07
C VAL A 445 26.98 -0.36 -17.43
N ASN A 446 27.34 0.35 -18.49
CA ASN A 446 28.72 0.53 -18.97
C ASN A 446 29.50 -0.80 -19.09
N ALA A 447 28.96 -1.74 -19.86
CA ALA A 447 29.55 -3.07 -20.07
C ALA A 447 31.00 -3.03 -20.57
N ALA A 448 31.40 -1.97 -21.28
CA ALA A 448 32.76 -1.79 -21.78
C ALA A 448 33.80 -1.57 -20.68
N ALA A 449 33.40 -1.03 -19.52
CA ALA A 449 34.28 -0.86 -18.36
C ALA A 449 34.23 -2.05 -17.39
N ALA A 450 33.31 -2.99 -17.59
CA ALA A 450 33.13 -4.14 -16.72
C ALA A 450 34.19 -5.24 -16.98
N PRO A 451 34.53 -6.07 -15.97
CA PRO A 451 35.41 -7.21 -16.14
C PRO A 451 34.93 -8.19 -17.21
N GLN A 452 35.87 -8.91 -17.84
CA GLN A 452 35.52 -9.94 -18.80
C GLN A 452 34.62 -11.00 -18.15
N GLY A 453 33.51 -11.34 -18.81
CA GLY A 453 32.54 -12.32 -18.30
C GLY A 453 31.53 -11.76 -17.30
N TYR A 454 31.60 -10.47 -16.93
CA TYR A 454 30.65 -9.82 -16.01
C TYR A 454 29.19 -9.95 -16.47
N THR A 455 28.89 -9.57 -17.71
CA THR A 455 27.54 -9.72 -18.28
C THR A 455 27.04 -11.15 -18.19
N ALA A 456 27.88 -12.13 -18.54
CA ALA A 456 27.50 -13.55 -18.46
C ALA A 456 27.28 -14.01 -17.01
N ALA A 457 28.06 -13.50 -16.05
CA ALA A 457 27.88 -13.81 -14.63
C ALA A 457 26.55 -13.28 -14.09
N ILE A 458 26.20 -12.02 -14.41
CA ILE A 458 24.92 -11.40 -14.02
C ILE A 458 23.74 -12.10 -14.69
N CYS A 459 23.78 -12.29 -16.01
CA CYS A 459 22.67 -12.91 -16.72
C CYS A 459 22.45 -14.38 -16.32
N ARG A 460 23.51 -15.12 -15.94
CA ARG A 460 23.38 -16.51 -15.43
C ARG A 460 22.70 -16.61 -14.07
N HIS A 461 22.86 -15.62 -13.18
CA HIS A 461 22.12 -15.62 -11.91
C HIS A 461 20.61 -15.38 -12.13
N ALA A 462 20.25 -14.86 -13.30
CA ALA A 462 18.88 -14.51 -13.65
C ALA A 462 18.13 -15.63 -14.41
N THR A 463 18.79 -16.77 -14.71
CA THR A 463 18.22 -17.86 -15.50
C THR A 463 17.20 -18.67 -14.69
N GLY A 464 15.99 -18.13 -14.69
CA GLY A 464 14.74 -18.81 -14.42
C GLY A 464 13.59 -18.06 -15.09
N GLN A 465 13.62 -16.71 -15.06
CA GLN A 465 12.47 -15.87 -15.46
C GLN A 465 12.84 -14.49 -16.06
N ALA A 466 14.12 -14.07 -16.05
CA ALA A 466 14.51 -12.70 -16.45
C ALA A 466 15.08 -12.60 -17.88
N SER A 467 14.73 -11.53 -18.59
CA SER A 467 15.39 -11.15 -19.86
C SER A 467 16.61 -10.25 -19.58
N CYS A 468 17.74 -10.50 -20.24
CA CYS A 468 19.01 -9.81 -19.98
C CYS A 468 19.62 -9.29 -21.28
N ALA A 469 20.01 -8.01 -21.33
CA ALA A 469 20.73 -7.45 -22.47
C ALA A 469 21.86 -6.51 -22.04
N ALA A 470 22.93 -6.49 -22.84
CA ALA A 470 23.95 -5.45 -22.81
C ALA A 470 23.79 -4.61 -24.08
N MET A 471 23.78 -3.28 -23.98
CA MET A 471 23.89 -2.45 -25.18
C MET A 471 25.27 -2.62 -25.80
N ALA A 472 25.31 -3.05 -27.06
CA ALA A 472 26.48 -2.89 -27.91
C ALA A 472 26.39 -1.51 -28.58
N ARG A 473 27.32 -0.63 -28.21
CA ARG A 473 27.73 0.66 -28.79
C ARG A 473 26.70 1.50 -29.54
#